data_AF-A0A2V9L2A8-F1
#
_entry.id   AF-A0A2V9L2A8-F1
#
_cell.length_a   1.000
_cell.length_b   1.000
_cell.length_c   1.000
_cell.angle_alpha   90.00
_cell.angle_beta   90.00
_cell.angle_gamma   90.00
#
_symmetry.space_group_name_H-M   'P 1'
#
loop_
_entity.id
_entity.type
_entity.pdbx_description
1 polymer ?
#
loop_
_entity_poly.entity_id
_entity_poly.type
_entity_poly.pdbx_seq_one_letter_code
_entity_poly.pdbx_strand_id
1 'polypeptide(L)'
;RRADALAWFDLGYLVECYKQANLTYKKLDSGGWEAVVNSNPASGLDGYAWVEKAISLRGPDPEMEFAAALISLEGHHAGHQEHVEKAVAGAKGDSLLATNLATHFSGDKGDTIGAMLGKVATAKN
;
A
#
# COMPACT_ATOMS: atom_id res chain seq x y z
N ARG A 1 -12.92 -6.57 -18.60
CA ARG A 1 -13.09 -7.92 -18.00
C ARG A 1 -12.27 -7.99 -16.72
N ARG A 2 -12.62 -8.85 -15.75
CA ARG A 2 -11.88 -9.00 -14.48
C ARG A 2 -10.40 -9.36 -14.66
N ALA A 3 -10.06 -10.13 -15.70
CA ALA A 3 -8.69 -10.47 -16.05
C ALA A 3 -7.84 -9.24 -16.47
N ASP A 4 -8.45 -8.27 -17.15
CA ASP A 4 -7.75 -7.05 -17.55
C ASP A 4 -7.38 -6.20 -16.31
N ALA A 5 -8.27 -6.16 -15.30
CA ALA A 5 -8.03 -5.44 -14.06
C ALA A 5 -6.85 -6.05 -13.27
N LEU A 6 -6.80 -7.37 -13.14
CA LEU A 6 -5.69 -8.05 -12.46
C LEU A 6 -4.35 -7.84 -13.17
N ALA A 7 -4.33 -7.88 -14.50
CA ALA A 7 -3.09 -7.63 -15.25
C ALA A 7 -2.55 -6.20 -15.02
N TRP A 8 -3.43 -5.19 -14.95
CA TRP A 8 -3.03 -3.83 -14.58
C TRP A 8 -2.50 -3.75 -13.16
N PHE A 9 -3.14 -4.45 -12.22
CA PHE A 9 -2.73 -4.49 -10.83
C PHE A 9 -1.36 -5.14 -10.65
N ASP A 10 -1.17 -6.35 -11.18
CA ASP A 10 0.06 -7.13 -10.99
C ASP A 10 1.27 -6.38 -11.58
N LEU A 11 1.12 -5.79 -12.77
CA LEU A 11 2.17 -5.00 -13.38
C LEU A 11 2.45 -3.70 -12.60
N GLY A 12 1.39 -2.97 -12.21
CA GLY A 12 1.54 -1.72 -11.46
C GLY A 12 2.19 -1.93 -10.10
N TYR A 13 1.75 -2.97 -9.37
CA TYR A 13 2.30 -3.32 -8.07
C TYR A 13 3.78 -3.74 -8.18
N LEU A 14 4.14 -4.54 -9.20
CA LEU A 14 5.53 -4.92 -9.44
C LEU A 14 6.42 -3.70 -9.74
N VAL A 15 5.93 -2.75 -10.53
CA VAL A 15 6.63 -1.49 -10.83
C VAL A 15 6.94 -0.70 -9.56
N GLU A 16 5.96 -0.56 -8.66
CA GLU A 16 6.19 0.13 -7.38
C GLU A 16 7.09 -0.67 -6.43
N CYS A 17 7.03 -2.00 -6.44
CA CYS A 17 8.00 -2.82 -5.69
C CYS A 17 9.45 -2.60 -6.19
N TYR A 18 9.68 -2.48 -7.50
CA TYR A 18 11.01 -2.18 -8.03
C TYR A 18 11.51 -0.78 -7.62
N LYS A 19 10.60 0.19 -7.49
CA LYS A 19 10.93 1.52 -6.98
C LYS A 19 11.38 1.45 -5.53
N GLN A 20 10.62 0.79 -4.66
CA GLN A 20 10.96 0.65 -3.25
C GLN A 20 12.22 -0.21 -3.01
N ALA A 21 12.45 -1.21 -3.86
CA ALA A 21 13.62 -2.08 -3.77
C ALA A 21 14.92 -1.42 -4.26
N ASN A 22 14.87 -0.21 -4.84
CA ASN A 22 16.07 0.45 -5.33
C ASN A 22 17.02 0.87 -4.20
N LEU A 23 16.51 1.01 -2.97
CA LEU A 23 17.29 1.34 -1.79
C LEU A 23 17.76 0.06 -1.10
N THR A 24 19.07 -0.15 -1.12
CA THR A 24 19.72 -1.25 -0.41
C THR A 24 20.73 -0.71 0.60
N TYR A 25 21.26 -1.57 1.47
CA TYR A 25 22.29 -1.18 2.43
C TYR A 25 23.56 -1.98 2.22
N LYS A 26 24.68 -1.27 2.05
CA LYS A 26 26.01 -1.86 1.99
C LYS A 26 26.67 -1.77 3.37
N LYS A 27 27.24 -2.87 3.83
CA LYS A 27 28.03 -2.89 5.07
C LYS A 27 29.40 -2.25 4.83
N LEU A 28 29.77 -1.32 5.69
CA LEU A 28 31.07 -0.64 5.69
C LEU A 28 32.08 -1.43 6.54
N ASP A 29 33.36 -1.32 6.21
CA ASP A 29 34.45 -1.93 7.00
C ASP A 29 34.52 -1.37 8.43
N SER A 30 34.00 -0.15 8.64
CA SER A 30 33.83 0.48 9.96
C SER A 30 32.73 -0.16 10.81
N GLY A 31 31.96 -1.12 10.28
CA GLY A 31 30.82 -1.75 10.93
C GLY A 31 29.48 -1.03 10.74
N GLY A 32 29.49 0.15 10.10
CA GLY A 32 28.28 0.89 9.74
C GLY A 32 27.56 0.35 8.50
N TRP A 33 26.40 0.93 8.18
CA TRP A 33 25.65 0.68 6.96
C TRP A 33 25.50 1.96 6.15
N GLU A 34 25.71 1.87 4.85
CA GLU A 34 25.53 2.95 3.89
C GLU A 34 24.36 2.62 2.97
N ALA A 35 23.45 3.59 2.79
CA ALA A 35 22.37 3.48 1.84
C ALA A 35 22.92 3.55 0.40
N VAL A 36 22.60 2.54 -0.41
CA VAL A 36 22.97 2.47 -1.82
C VAL A 36 21.71 2.50 -2.65
N VAL A 37 21.58 3.53 -3.47
CA VAL A 37 20.53 3.65 -4.48
C VAL A 37 21.00 2.95 -5.75
N ASN A 38 20.33 1.86 -6.09
CA ASN A 38 20.61 1.07 -7.30
C ASN A 38 19.83 1.61 -8.50
N SER A 39 20.22 1.14 -9.69
CA SER A 39 19.42 1.34 -10.90
C SER A 39 18.02 0.77 -10.70
N ASN A 40 17.01 1.59 -11.00
CA ASN A 40 15.62 1.20 -10.89
C ASN A 40 15.07 0.84 -12.28
N PRO A 41 14.76 -0.44 -12.56
CA PRO A 41 14.23 -0.87 -13.86
C PRO A 41 12.84 -0.30 -14.16
N ALA A 42 12.13 0.18 -13.15
CA ALA A 42 10.82 0.81 -13.23
C ALA A 42 10.88 2.34 -13.30
N SER A 43 12.06 2.93 -13.48
CA SER A 43 12.21 4.39 -13.59
C SER A 43 11.41 4.95 -14.77
N GLY A 44 10.66 6.04 -14.54
CA GLY A 44 9.79 6.66 -15.53
C GLY A 44 8.44 5.98 -15.75
N LEU A 45 8.15 4.86 -15.07
CA LEU A 45 6.84 4.22 -15.08
C LEU A 45 5.98 4.71 -13.91
N ASP A 46 4.67 4.70 -14.09
CA ASP A 46 3.68 5.07 -13.07
C ASP A 46 2.82 3.84 -12.73
N GLY A 47 3.34 2.99 -11.85
CA GLY A 47 2.69 1.76 -11.43
C GLY A 47 1.51 2.04 -10.49
N TYR A 48 1.61 3.10 -9.68
CA TYR A 48 0.52 3.54 -8.82
C TYR A 48 -0.75 3.87 -9.62
N ALA A 49 -0.64 4.67 -10.69
CA ALA A 49 -1.78 4.97 -11.56
C ALA A 49 -2.36 3.72 -12.22
N TRP A 50 -1.54 2.70 -12.49
CA TRP A 50 -2.03 1.41 -13.02
C TRP A 50 -2.76 0.57 -11.97
N VAL A 51 -2.34 0.64 -10.70
CA VAL A 51 -3.07 0.03 -9.58
C VAL A 51 -4.41 0.74 -9.36
N GLU A 52 -4.45 2.07 -9.37
CA GLU A 52 -5.71 2.83 -9.28
C GLU A 52 -6.66 2.47 -10.43
N LYS A 53 -6.13 2.39 -11.65
CA LYS A 53 -6.89 1.93 -12.81
C LYS A 53 -7.44 0.52 -12.58
N ALA A 54 -6.63 -0.40 -12.05
CA ALA A 54 -7.07 -1.77 -11.78
C ALA A 54 -8.22 -1.82 -10.76
N ILE A 55 -8.11 -1.05 -9.67
CA ILE A 55 -9.16 -0.91 -8.65
C ILE A 55 -10.45 -0.39 -9.31
N SER A 56 -10.35 0.67 -10.13
CA SER A 56 -11.51 1.23 -10.84
C SER A 56 -12.21 0.23 -11.77
N LEU A 57 -11.45 -0.66 -12.42
CA LEU A 57 -11.97 -1.69 -13.33
C LEU A 57 -12.57 -2.90 -12.59
N ARG A 58 -12.05 -3.22 -11.41
CA ARG A 58 -12.48 -4.39 -10.61
C ARG A 58 -13.68 -4.06 -9.71
N GLY A 59 -13.82 -2.80 -9.31
CA GLY A 59 -14.79 -2.38 -8.30
C GLY A 59 -14.22 -2.54 -6.88
N PRO A 60 -15.05 -2.30 -5.83
CA PRO A 60 -14.61 -2.29 -4.44
C PRO A 60 -13.90 -3.60 -4.05
N ASP A 61 -12.63 -3.51 -3.68
CA ASP A 61 -11.79 -4.64 -3.31
C ASP A 61 -10.80 -4.23 -2.21
N PRO A 62 -11.09 -4.52 -0.93
CA PRO A 62 -10.35 -3.95 0.19
C PRO A 62 -8.91 -4.48 0.29
N GLU A 63 -8.61 -5.66 -0.27
CA GLU A 63 -7.24 -6.16 -0.39
C GLU A 63 -6.43 -5.36 -1.42
N MET A 64 -7.03 -4.97 -2.55
CA MET A 64 -6.35 -4.10 -3.52
C MET A 64 -6.16 -2.67 -2.99
N GLU A 65 -7.11 -2.16 -2.22
CA GLU A 65 -6.99 -0.88 -1.52
C GLU A 65 -5.83 -0.94 -0.50
N PHE A 66 -5.73 -2.02 0.28
CA PHE A 66 -4.60 -2.24 1.19
C PHE A 66 -3.25 -2.26 0.45
N ALA A 67 -3.19 -2.95 -0.68
CA ALA A 67 -2.00 -2.99 -1.52
C ALA A 67 -1.62 -1.61 -2.06
N ALA A 68 -2.59 -0.82 -2.53
CA ALA A 68 -2.37 0.57 -2.95
C ALA A 68 -1.85 1.46 -1.81
N ALA A 69 -2.33 1.24 -0.58
CA ALA A 69 -1.82 1.90 0.61
C ALA A 69 -0.35 1.53 0.93
N LEU A 70 0.06 0.28 0.72
CA LEU A 70 1.46 -0.14 0.93
C LEU A 70 2.41 0.50 -0.07
N ILE A 71 2.01 0.58 -1.34
CA ILE A 71 2.88 1.11 -2.40
C ILE A 71 2.95 2.64 -2.41
N SER A 72 2.08 3.33 -1.66
CA SER A 72 2.08 4.80 -1.51
C SER A 72 2.99 5.34 -0.40
N LEU A 73 3.64 4.46 0.37
CA LEU A 73 4.44 4.86 1.54
C LEU A 73 5.72 5.64 1.16
N GLU A 74 6.34 5.30 0.02
CA GLU A 74 7.43 6.11 -0.54
C GLU A 74 6.86 7.36 -1.21
N GLY A 75 6.71 8.45 -0.44
CA GLY A 75 6.48 9.78 -1.01
C GLY A 75 5.25 10.54 -0.54
N HIS A 76 4.58 10.13 0.54
CA HIS A 76 3.38 10.81 1.04
C HIS A 76 2.32 10.98 -0.04
N HIS A 77 2.04 9.92 -0.81
CA HIS A 77 1.05 10.01 -1.87
C HIS A 77 -0.30 10.42 -1.27
N ALA A 78 -0.96 11.43 -1.86
CA ALA A 78 -2.18 12.01 -1.29
C ALA A 78 -3.32 10.99 -1.13
N GLY A 79 -3.32 9.94 -1.95
CA GLY A 79 -4.30 8.84 -1.88
C GLY A 79 -4.07 7.82 -0.77
N HIS A 80 -2.94 7.85 -0.05
CA HIS A 80 -2.60 6.83 0.96
C HIS A 80 -3.72 6.64 1.99
N GLN A 81 -4.15 7.74 2.62
CA GLN A 81 -5.17 7.70 3.67
C GLN A 81 -6.51 7.18 3.14
N GLU A 82 -6.91 7.57 1.93
CA GLU A 82 -8.13 7.09 1.31
C GLU A 82 -8.11 5.58 1.07
N HIS A 83 -6.98 5.04 0.59
CA HIS A 83 -6.81 3.60 0.39
C HIS A 83 -6.85 2.83 1.72
N VAL A 84 -6.21 3.36 2.78
CA VAL A 84 -6.29 2.76 4.12
C VAL A 84 -7.74 2.72 4.61
N GLU A 85 -8.48 3.82 4.49
CA GLU A 85 -9.89 3.89 4.92
C GLU A 85 -10.79 2.91 4.18
N LYS A 86 -10.64 2.79 2.86
CA LYS A 86 -11.39 1.82 2.04
C LYS A 86 -11.04 0.38 2.40
N ALA A 87 -9.76 0.08 2.64
CA ALA A 87 -9.33 -1.24 3.09
C ALA A 87 -9.90 -1.59 4.46
N VAL A 88 -9.84 -0.65 5.42
CA VAL A 88 -10.43 -0.79 6.76
C VAL A 88 -11.95 -1.01 6.68
N ALA A 89 -12.65 -0.25 5.84
CA ALA A 89 -14.10 -0.36 5.69
C ALA A 89 -14.56 -1.73 5.15
N GLY A 90 -13.72 -2.43 4.39
CA GLY A 90 -14.01 -3.77 3.87
C GLY A 90 -13.43 -4.92 4.71
N ALA A 91 -12.60 -4.63 5.71
CA ALA A 91 -11.95 -5.65 6.53
C ALA A 91 -12.91 -6.23 7.59
N LYS A 92 -13.02 -7.56 7.64
CA LYS A 92 -13.71 -8.26 8.74
C LYS A 92 -12.77 -8.39 9.94
N GLY A 93 -13.30 -8.28 11.15
CA GLY A 93 -12.51 -8.12 12.39
C GLY A 93 -11.50 -9.23 12.70
N ASP A 94 -11.66 -10.43 12.14
CA ASP A 94 -10.78 -11.59 12.31
C ASP A 94 -10.07 -12.04 11.02
N SER A 95 -10.17 -11.23 9.95
CA SER A 95 -9.57 -11.55 8.66
C SER A 95 -8.05 -11.30 8.62
N LEU A 96 -7.35 -12.01 7.72
CA LEU A 96 -5.93 -11.73 7.42
C LEU A 96 -5.71 -10.27 7.03
N LEU A 97 -6.67 -9.67 6.31
CA LEU A 97 -6.63 -8.26 5.96
C LEU A 97 -6.62 -7.36 7.21
N ALA A 98 -7.48 -7.62 8.20
CA ALA A 98 -7.49 -6.87 9.45
C ALA A 98 -6.16 -6.99 10.21
N THR A 99 -5.57 -8.19 10.24
CA THR A 99 -4.23 -8.41 10.83
C THR A 99 -3.15 -7.63 10.09
N ASN A 100 -3.18 -7.61 8.76
CA ASN A 100 -2.21 -6.88 7.95
C ASN A 100 -2.38 -5.36 8.11
N LEU A 101 -3.62 -4.85 8.10
CA LEU A 101 -3.93 -3.46 8.42
C LEU A 101 -3.38 -3.07 9.79
N ALA A 102 -3.56 -3.93 10.80
CA ALA A 102 -3.04 -3.69 12.15
C ALA A 102 -1.51 -3.65 12.18
N THR A 103 -0.86 -4.52 11.43
CA THR A 103 0.60 -4.62 11.40
C THR A 103 1.24 -3.43 10.70
N HIS A 104 0.62 -2.94 9.63
CA HIS A 104 1.23 -1.96 8.73
C HIS A 104 0.73 -0.52 8.95
N PHE A 105 -0.48 -0.33 9.46
CA PHE A 105 -1.12 0.99 9.55
C PHE A 105 -1.75 1.30 10.92
N SER A 106 -1.47 0.53 11.98
CA SER A 106 -1.78 0.99 13.35
C SER A 106 -0.94 2.23 13.64
N GLY A 107 -1.55 3.41 13.48
CA GLY A 107 -0.86 4.68 13.48
C GLY A 107 -0.11 4.97 14.78
N ASP A 108 1.05 5.59 14.63
CA ASP A 108 1.69 6.53 15.55
C ASP A 108 1.05 6.62 16.95
N LYS A 109 1.52 5.76 17.87
CA LYS A 109 1.25 5.74 19.34
C LYS A 109 -0.18 6.00 19.87
N GLY A 110 -1.22 6.16 19.04
CA GLY A 110 -2.50 6.74 19.48
C GLY A 110 -3.76 6.24 18.77
N ASP A 111 -3.69 5.83 17.50
CA ASP A 111 -4.88 5.39 16.76
C ASP A 111 -4.85 3.86 16.55
N THR A 112 -5.56 3.13 17.41
CA THR A 112 -5.73 1.68 17.26
C THR A 112 -6.68 1.35 16.10
N ILE A 113 -6.56 0.15 15.53
CA ILE A 113 -7.51 -0.41 14.54
C ILE A 113 -8.97 -0.27 15.00
N GLY A 114 -9.23 -0.49 16.29
CA GLY A 114 -10.56 -0.32 16.87
C GLY A 114 -11.06 1.14 16.78
N ALA A 115 -10.17 2.12 16.94
CA ALA A 115 -10.51 3.53 16.76
C ALA A 115 -10.78 3.86 15.29
N MET A 116 -10.01 3.31 14.34
CA MET A 116 -10.24 3.51 12.90
C MET A 116 -11.57 2.88 12.44
N LEU A 117 -11.83 1.63 12.84
CA LEU A 117 -13.11 0.95 12.56
C LEU A 117 -14.30 1.67 13.20
N GLY A 118 -14.13 2.20 14.42
CA GLY A 118 -15.13 3.01 15.10
C GLY A 118 -15.44 4.34 14.39
N LYS A 119 -14.41 5.07 13.94
CA LYS A 119 -14.54 6.32 13.16
C LYS A 119 -15.28 6.09 11.84
N VAL A 120 -14.99 4.99 11.14
CA VAL A 120 -15.69 4.63 9.88
C VAL A 120 -17.15 4.27 10.13
N ALA A 121 -17.46 3.61 11.25
CA ALA A 121 -18.84 3.25 11.61
C ALA A 121 -19.69 4.47 11.99
N THR A 122 -19.12 5.49 12.62
CA THR A 122 -19.83 6.72 13.00
C THR A 122 -20.01 7.71 11.83
N ALA A 123 -19.11 7.70 10.84
CA ALA A 123 -19.22 8.57 9.65
C ALA A 123 -20.35 8.16 8.67
N LYS A 124 -20.99 7.00 8.88
CA LYS A 124 -22.11 6.50 8.06
C LYS A 124 -23.51 6.79 8.63
N ASN A 125 -23.61 7.56 9.73
CA ASN A 125 -24.89 7.98 10.34
C ASN A 125 -25.18 9.47 10.15
#